data_AF-A0AAN6GVC2-F1
#
_entry.id   AF-A0AAN6GVC2-F1
#
_cell.length_a   1.000
_cell.length_b   1.000
_cell.length_c   1.000
_cell.angle_alpha   90.00
_cell.angle_beta   90.00
_cell.angle_gamma   90.00
#
_symmetry.space_group_name_H-M   'P 1'
#
loop_
_entity.id
_entity.type
_entity.pdbx_description
1 polymer ?
#
loop_
_entity_poly.entity_id
_entity_poly.type
_entity_poly.pdbx_seq_one_letter_code
_entity_poly.pdbx_strand_id
1 'polypeptide(L)'
;IQDAANQVYQVPSSVFDRPSSSGNCSAYSADLIFNYIESPFSFSVLRRSTNETLFDTSAASLVFESQYLRLRTSLPASPSLYGLGEHTDPFMLNTTNYTRTIWNRDAYLIPPGTNLYGDHPVYFDHRGANGTHGVFLLNSNGMNIVIDDTAGQYL
;
A
#
# COMPACT_ATOMS: atom_id res chain seq x y z
N ILE A 1 -10.88 -4.43 5.46
CA ILE A 1 -10.80 -5.81 5.98
C ILE A 1 -10.69 -5.70 7.50
N GLN A 2 -11.58 -6.35 8.23
CA GLN A 2 -11.65 -6.30 9.70
C GLN A 2 -12.00 -7.71 10.20
N ASP A 3 -11.66 -8.01 11.46
CA ASP A 3 -12.16 -9.21 12.13
C ASP A 3 -13.68 -9.07 12.32
N ALA A 4 -14.44 -10.07 11.87
CA ALA A 4 -15.91 -10.06 11.94
C ALA A 4 -16.44 -10.34 13.37
N ALA A 5 -15.64 -11.01 14.20
CA ALA A 5 -16.00 -11.38 15.56
C ALA A 5 -15.46 -10.41 16.61
N ASN A 6 -14.39 -9.68 16.30
CA ASN A 6 -13.71 -8.80 17.26
C ASN A 6 -13.47 -7.39 16.73
N GLN A 7 -13.54 -6.42 17.65
CA GLN A 7 -13.05 -5.09 17.37
C GLN A 7 -11.54 -5.04 17.57
N VAL A 8 -10.79 -4.99 16.47
CA VAL A 8 -9.34 -4.76 16.47
C VAL A 8 -9.02 -3.27 16.47
N TYR A 9 -7.80 -2.92 16.87
CA TYR A 9 -7.33 -1.54 16.86
C TYR A 9 -7.46 -0.90 15.46
N GLN A 10 -7.93 0.35 15.44
CA GLN A 10 -7.98 1.20 14.25
C GLN A 10 -7.54 2.60 14.66
N VAL A 11 -6.90 3.34 13.74
CA VAL A 11 -6.57 4.75 13.98
C VAL A 11 -7.86 5.50 14.34
N PRO A 12 -7.97 6.17 15.50
CA PRO A 12 -9.22 6.81 15.92
C PRO A 12 -9.68 7.87 14.91
N SER A 13 -11.00 7.99 14.70
CA SER A 13 -11.55 9.02 13.82
C SER A 13 -11.25 10.44 14.32
N SER A 14 -11.14 10.63 15.64
CA SER A 14 -10.73 11.91 16.24
C SER A 14 -9.31 12.36 15.85
N VAL A 15 -8.48 11.45 15.34
CA VAL A 15 -7.12 11.74 14.85
C VAL A 15 -7.12 11.82 13.33
N PHE A 16 -7.83 10.91 12.66
CA PHE A 16 -7.95 10.86 11.21
C PHE A 16 -9.42 10.69 10.81
N ASP A 17 -10.07 11.80 10.45
CA ASP A 17 -11.45 11.80 10.00
C ASP A 17 -11.58 11.02 8.69
N ARG A 18 -12.56 10.11 8.66
CA ARG A 18 -12.87 9.30 7.48
C ARG A 18 -14.17 9.78 6.86
N PRO A 19 -14.22 9.95 5.52
CA PRO A 19 -15.46 10.29 4.87
C PRO A 19 -16.50 9.19 5.09
N SER A 20 -17.73 9.59 5.40
CA SER A 20 -18.87 8.67 5.38
C SER A 20 -19.30 8.41 3.94
N SER A 21 -19.90 7.24 3.69
CA SER A 21 -20.51 6.95 2.40
C SER A 21 -21.73 7.85 2.21
N SER A 22 -21.64 8.83 1.32
CA SER A 22 -22.73 9.78 1.05
C SER A 22 -23.78 9.25 0.07
N GLY A 23 -23.55 8.07 -0.54
CA GLY A 23 -24.44 7.46 -1.54
C GLY A 23 -24.51 8.22 -2.88
N ASN A 24 -23.92 9.40 -2.97
CA ASN A 24 -24.00 10.31 -4.12
C ASN A 24 -22.89 10.05 -5.17
N CYS A 25 -22.03 9.06 -4.95
CA CYS A 25 -20.95 8.70 -5.86
C CYS A 25 -21.26 7.36 -6.52
N SER A 26 -21.27 7.33 -7.85
CA SER A 26 -21.45 6.10 -8.62
C SER A 26 -20.11 5.46 -8.95
N ALA A 27 -19.98 4.15 -8.74
CA ALA A 27 -18.82 3.38 -9.20
C ALA A 27 -18.69 3.40 -10.73
N TYR A 28 -19.79 3.62 -11.46
CA TYR A 28 -19.79 3.68 -12.93
C TYR A 28 -19.13 4.95 -13.48
N SER A 29 -19.14 6.05 -12.72
CA SER A 29 -18.45 7.30 -13.08
C SER A 29 -16.98 7.34 -12.66
N ALA A 30 -16.53 6.39 -11.84
CA ALA A 30 -15.15 6.32 -11.40
C ALA A 30 -14.27 5.67 -12.47
N ASP A 31 -13.05 6.20 -12.63
CA ASP A 31 -12.01 5.58 -13.46
C ASP A 31 -11.35 4.39 -12.75
N LEU A 32 -11.68 4.13 -11.48
CA LEU A 32 -11.24 2.96 -10.73
C LEU A 32 -12.31 1.86 -10.76
N ILE A 33 -11.90 0.65 -11.10
CA ILE A 33 -12.74 -0.55 -11.07
C ILE A 33 -12.20 -1.47 -9.97
N PHE A 34 -13.04 -1.85 -9.02
CA PHE A 34 -12.72 -2.83 -7.99
C PHE A 34 -13.32 -4.19 -8.35
N ASN A 35 -12.50 -5.24 -8.33
CA ASN A 35 -12.91 -6.62 -8.52
C ASN A 35 -12.40 -7.48 -7.35
N TYR A 36 -13.09 -8.57 -7.05
CA TYR A 36 -12.64 -9.55 -6.05
C TYR A 36 -13.04 -10.98 -6.41
N ILE A 37 -12.27 -11.93 -5.90
CA ILE A 37 -12.55 -13.38 -5.89
C ILE A 37 -12.79 -13.76 -4.43
N GLU A 38 -13.84 -14.54 -4.16
CA GLU A 38 -14.20 -14.92 -2.78
C GLU A 38 -13.29 -16.01 -2.21
N SER A 39 -12.92 -17.02 -3.02
CA SER A 39 -12.19 -18.19 -2.55
C SER A 39 -11.27 -18.80 -3.63
N PRO A 40 -9.94 -18.87 -3.40
CA PRO A 40 -9.23 -18.16 -2.33
C PRO A 40 -9.38 -16.64 -2.51
N PHE A 41 -9.49 -15.91 -1.40
CA PHE A 41 -9.76 -14.48 -1.46
C PHE A 41 -8.62 -13.71 -2.14
N SER A 42 -8.98 -12.87 -3.11
CA SER A 42 -8.11 -11.84 -3.66
C SER A 42 -8.96 -10.67 -4.17
N PHE A 43 -8.35 -9.51 -4.33
CA PHE A 43 -8.96 -8.36 -5.00
C PHE A 43 -7.95 -7.62 -5.87
N SER A 44 -8.48 -6.88 -6.83
CA SER A 44 -7.72 -6.03 -7.74
C SER A 44 -8.41 -4.70 -7.97
N VAL A 45 -7.62 -3.67 -8.26
CA VAL A 45 -8.07 -2.35 -8.70
C VAL A 45 -7.48 -2.06 -10.08
N LEU A 46 -8.34 -1.74 -11.04
CA LEU A 46 -7.95 -1.41 -12.41
C LEU A 46 -8.32 0.04 -12.75
N ARG A 47 -7.57 0.63 -13.68
CA ARG A 47 -7.95 1.89 -14.33
C ARG A 47 -8.86 1.60 -15.53
N ARG A 48 -10.12 2.03 -15.49
CA ARG A 48 -11.15 1.83 -16.53
C ARG A 48 -10.70 2.34 -17.89
N SER A 49 -10.13 3.54 -17.95
CA SER A 49 -9.71 4.21 -19.19
C SER A 49 -8.62 3.47 -19.98
N THR A 50 -7.82 2.65 -19.32
CA THR A 50 -6.65 1.95 -19.93
C THR A 50 -6.68 0.44 -19.74
N ASN A 51 -7.61 -0.07 -18.94
CA ASN A 51 -7.64 -1.45 -18.44
C ASN A 51 -6.34 -1.88 -17.72
N GLU A 52 -5.51 -0.92 -17.27
CA GLU A 52 -4.28 -1.17 -16.54
C GLU A 52 -4.60 -1.61 -15.11
N THR A 53 -3.94 -2.67 -14.62
CA THR A 53 -4.03 -3.08 -13.22
C THR A 53 -3.12 -2.19 -12.35
N LEU A 54 -3.72 -1.56 -11.34
CA LEU A 54 -3.04 -0.65 -10.41
C LEU A 54 -2.67 -1.34 -9.09
N PHE A 55 -3.50 -2.28 -8.64
CA PHE A 55 -3.28 -3.07 -7.43
C PHE A 55 -3.87 -4.46 -7.64
N ASP A 56 -3.14 -5.53 -7.34
CA ASP A 56 -3.63 -6.91 -7.49
C ASP A 56 -2.97 -7.85 -6.49
N THR A 57 -3.81 -8.42 -5.63
CA THR A 57 -3.41 -9.28 -4.51
C THR A 57 -3.39 -10.77 -4.86
N SER A 58 -3.71 -11.15 -6.10
CA SER A 58 -3.83 -12.55 -6.52
C SER A 58 -2.55 -13.38 -6.37
N ALA A 59 -1.38 -12.74 -6.28
CA ALA A 59 -0.09 -13.39 -6.22
C ALA A 59 0.21 -14.10 -4.87
N ALA A 60 -0.48 -13.73 -3.79
CA ALA A 60 -0.34 -14.40 -2.50
C ALA A 60 -1.60 -14.21 -1.64
N SER A 61 -1.96 -15.22 -0.86
CA SER A 61 -3.06 -15.11 0.09
C SER A 61 -2.82 -14.02 1.13
N LEU A 62 -3.87 -13.27 1.45
CA LEU A 62 -3.90 -12.41 2.63
C LEU A 62 -3.69 -13.27 3.88
N VAL A 63 -2.72 -12.88 4.71
CA VAL A 63 -2.57 -13.41 6.07
C VAL A 63 -3.11 -12.38 7.05
N PHE A 64 -4.01 -12.80 7.94
CA PHE A 64 -4.66 -11.92 8.90
C PHE A 64 -4.64 -12.57 10.29
N GLU A 65 -3.57 -12.33 11.03
CA GLU A 65 -3.36 -12.82 12.40
C GLU A 65 -3.30 -11.64 13.37
N SER A 66 -3.48 -11.90 14.67
CA SER A 66 -3.58 -10.84 15.69
C SER A 66 -2.39 -9.87 15.74
N GLN A 67 -1.19 -10.32 15.34
CA GLN A 67 0.02 -9.49 15.31
C GLN A 67 0.77 -9.59 13.97
N TYR A 68 0.14 -10.15 12.93
CA TYR A 68 0.75 -10.28 11.63
C TYR A 68 -0.30 -10.18 10.52
N LEU A 69 -0.26 -9.05 9.80
CA LEU A 69 -1.03 -8.86 8.59
C LEU A 69 -0.06 -8.82 7.41
N ARG A 70 -0.32 -9.65 6.40
CA ARG A 70 0.44 -9.64 5.15
C ARG A 70 -0.51 -9.42 3.99
N LEU A 71 -0.28 -8.34 3.27
CA LEU A 71 -0.89 -8.04 1.98
C LEU A 71 0.25 -7.89 0.97
N ARG A 72 0.03 -8.35 -0.27
CA ARG A 72 0.97 -8.22 -1.38
C ARG A 72 0.23 -7.70 -2.59
N THR A 73 0.86 -6.86 -3.39
CA THR A 73 0.38 -6.48 -4.72
C THR A 73 1.42 -6.78 -5.79
N SER A 74 0.99 -7.20 -6.97
CA SER A 74 1.84 -7.20 -8.17
C SER A 74 2.13 -5.78 -8.64
N LEU A 75 3.30 -5.60 -9.25
CA LEU A 75 3.75 -4.36 -9.89
C LEU A 75 4.28 -4.68 -11.29
N PRO A 76 4.37 -3.69 -12.20
CA PRO A 76 5.03 -3.85 -13.49
C PRO A 76 6.52 -4.13 -13.35
N ALA A 77 7.15 -4.56 -14.44
CA ALA A 77 8.60 -4.53 -14.53
C ALA A 77 9.12 -3.09 -14.35
N SER A 78 10.10 -2.91 -13.46
CA SER A 78 10.76 -1.62 -13.18
C SER A 78 9.78 -0.48 -12.80
N PRO A 79 9.02 -0.63 -11.69
CA PRO A 79 8.04 0.36 -11.28
C PRO A 79 8.72 1.65 -10.80
N SER A 80 8.05 2.79 -10.96
CA SER A 80 8.56 4.09 -10.48
C SER A 80 7.84 4.46 -9.18
N LEU A 81 8.41 4.03 -8.04
CA LEU A 81 7.80 4.16 -6.73
C LEU A 81 8.39 5.34 -5.93
N TYR A 82 7.52 6.05 -5.20
CA TYR A 82 7.86 7.20 -4.35
C TYR A 82 7.03 7.17 -3.06
N GLY A 83 7.49 7.78 -1.98
CA GLY A 83 6.77 7.84 -0.70
C GLY A 83 7.35 6.87 0.33
N LEU A 84 6.50 6.21 1.12
CA LEU A 84 6.88 5.28 2.19
C LEU A 84 7.84 5.86 3.24
N GLY A 85 7.69 7.16 3.50
CA GLY A 85 8.52 7.89 4.46
C GLY A 85 8.29 7.46 5.92
N GLU A 86 9.18 7.83 6.84
CA GLU A 86 10.34 8.73 6.65
C GLU A 86 11.67 7.97 6.52
N HIS A 87 12.49 8.33 5.52
CA HIS A 87 13.81 7.73 5.27
C HIS A 87 14.75 8.68 4.50
N THR A 88 16.04 8.36 4.48
CA THR A 88 17.07 9.03 3.68
C THR A 88 17.50 8.13 2.52
N ASP A 89 16.61 7.99 1.54
CA ASP A 89 16.87 7.24 0.30
C ASP A 89 16.88 8.20 -0.90
N PRO A 90 17.31 7.74 -2.09
CA PRO A 90 16.98 8.44 -3.34
C PRO A 90 15.48 8.71 -3.46
N PHE A 91 15.13 9.78 -4.20
CA PHE A 91 13.74 10.19 -4.35
C PHE A 91 12.85 9.09 -4.94
N MET A 92 13.34 8.39 -5.96
CA MET A 92 12.71 7.17 -6.47
C MET A 92 13.25 5.97 -5.68
N LEU A 93 12.35 5.15 -5.15
CA LEU A 93 12.69 4.03 -4.29
C LEU A 93 13.44 2.94 -5.06
N ASN A 94 14.32 2.22 -4.36
CA ASN A 94 14.87 0.98 -4.88
C ASN A 94 13.77 -0.08 -4.97
N THR A 95 13.67 -0.76 -6.10
CA THR A 95 12.63 -1.75 -6.40
C THR A 95 13.17 -3.18 -6.48
N THR A 96 14.45 -3.38 -6.19
CA THR A 96 15.09 -4.70 -6.13
C THR A 96 15.66 -4.94 -4.74
N ASN A 97 15.20 -6.01 -4.09
CA ASN A 97 15.64 -6.45 -2.75
C ASN A 97 15.66 -5.30 -1.71
N TYR A 98 14.54 -4.59 -1.62
CA TYR A 98 14.39 -3.44 -0.74
C TYR A 98 13.44 -3.76 0.40
N THR A 99 13.80 -3.35 1.62
CA THR A 99 12.93 -3.45 2.79
C THR A 99 12.97 -2.14 3.56
N ARG A 100 11.79 -1.61 3.87
CA ARG A 100 11.60 -0.40 4.66
C ARG A 100 10.80 -0.71 5.90
N THR A 101 11.40 -0.49 7.06
CA THR A 101 10.66 -0.44 8.31
C THR A 101 9.98 0.93 8.44
N ILE A 102 8.73 0.93 8.86
CA ILE A 102 7.93 2.10 9.24
C ILE A 102 7.67 1.91 10.74
N TRP A 103 8.35 2.73 11.54
CA TRP A 103 8.28 2.76 13.00
C TRP A 103 9.01 4.01 13.51
N ASN A 104 8.28 5.01 13.99
CA ASN A 104 8.88 6.24 14.51
C ASN A 104 9.98 5.97 15.56
N ARG A 105 11.17 6.52 15.33
CA ARG A 105 12.35 6.36 16.18
C ARG A 105 13.24 7.60 16.11
N ASP A 106 13.87 7.96 17.23
CA ASP A 106 14.99 8.89 17.20
C ASP A 106 16.16 8.34 16.35
N ALA A 107 16.54 9.10 15.31
CA ALA A 107 17.53 8.72 14.32
C ALA A 107 18.50 9.88 14.01
N TYR A 108 19.35 10.21 14.99
CA TYR A 108 20.39 11.23 14.84
C TYR A 108 21.24 11.03 13.57
N LEU A 109 21.53 12.13 12.88
CA LEU A 109 22.22 12.18 11.57
C LEU A 109 21.46 11.54 10.40
N ILE A 110 20.18 11.19 10.55
CA ILE A 110 19.31 10.69 9.47
C ILE A 110 20.01 9.64 8.57
N PRO A 111 20.44 8.50 9.14
CA PRO A 111 21.22 7.53 8.41
C PRO A 111 20.42 6.91 7.25
N PRO A 112 21.04 6.71 6.07
CA PRO A 112 20.40 6.01 4.95
C PRO A 112 19.97 4.60 5.32
N GLY A 113 18.87 4.13 4.72
CA GLY A 113 18.43 2.74 4.87
C GLY A 113 17.74 2.39 6.20
N THR A 114 17.45 3.37 7.08
CA THR A 114 16.73 3.13 8.35
C THR A 114 15.38 3.84 8.41
N ASN A 115 14.48 3.37 9.27
CA ASN A 115 13.32 4.15 9.72
C ASN A 115 13.78 5.40 10.48
N LEU A 116 13.03 6.49 10.36
CA LEU A 116 13.31 7.77 10.99
C LEU A 116 12.17 8.19 11.94
N TYR A 117 11.85 9.48 12.00
CA TYR A 117 10.99 10.07 13.03
C TYR A 117 9.49 9.99 12.70
N GLY A 118 9.15 9.92 11.42
CA GLY A 118 7.77 9.85 10.92
C GLY A 118 7.41 8.56 10.20
N ASP A 119 6.12 8.28 10.19
CA ASP A 119 5.49 7.12 9.55
C ASP A 119 4.45 7.60 8.53
N HIS A 120 4.73 7.39 7.24
CA HIS A 120 3.89 7.78 6.11
C HIS A 120 3.67 6.58 5.19
N PRO A 121 2.76 5.64 5.54
CA PRO A 121 2.48 4.41 4.77
C PRO A 121 1.63 4.70 3.51
N VAL A 122 2.12 5.62 2.69
CA VAL A 122 1.59 6.01 1.39
C VAL A 122 2.69 5.89 0.36
N TYR A 123 2.42 5.22 -0.76
CA TYR A 123 3.29 5.26 -1.92
C TYR A 123 2.56 5.78 -3.14
N PHE A 124 3.33 6.32 -4.07
CA PHE A 124 2.89 6.73 -5.39
C PHE A 124 3.61 5.88 -6.43
N ASP A 125 2.88 5.45 -7.44
CA ASP A 125 3.41 4.68 -8.55
C ASP A 125 3.10 5.42 -9.86
N HIS A 126 4.18 5.92 -10.47
CA HIS A 126 4.13 6.69 -11.70
C HIS A 126 4.32 5.78 -12.92
N ARG A 127 3.34 5.76 -13.82
CA ARG A 127 3.29 4.91 -15.03
C ARG A 127 3.55 5.72 -16.31
N GLY A 128 4.34 6.78 -16.23
CA GLY A 128 4.66 7.64 -17.37
C GLY A 128 3.40 8.29 -17.96
N ALA A 129 3.19 8.12 -19.27
CA ALA A 129 2.02 8.65 -19.97
C ALA A 129 0.68 8.07 -19.49
N ASN A 130 0.69 6.91 -18.82
CA ASN A 130 -0.51 6.31 -18.25
C ASN A 130 -0.94 6.99 -16.93
N GLY A 131 -0.14 7.91 -16.40
CA GLY A 131 -0.47 8.69 -15.19
C GLY A 131 0.07 8.07 -13.90
N THR A 132 -0.38 8.60 -12.77
CA THR A 132 0.10 8.23 -11.43
C THR A 132 -1.09 7.83 -10.56
N HIS A 133 -0.90 6.86 -9.68
CA HIS A 133 -1.86 6.56 -8.62
C HIS A 133 -1.13 6.51 -7.27
N GLY A 134 -1.90 6.68 -6.19
CA GLY A 134 -1.41 6.58 -4.82
C GLY A 134 -2.14 5.47 -4.07
N VAL A 135 -1.42 4.77 -3.21
CA VAL A 135 -1.97 3.75 -2.32
C VAL A 135 -1.58 4.12 -0.90
N PHE A 136 -2.58 4.22 -0.03
CA PHE A 136 -2.41 4.58 1.37
C PHE A 136 -2.97 3.48 2.27
N LEU A 137 -2.14 3.00 3.19
CA LEU A 137 -2.56 2.07 4.24
C LEU A 137 -2.76 2.85 5.55
N LEU A 138 -4.02 3.10 5.92
CA LEU A 138 -4.34 3.75 7.20
C LEU A 138 -4.13 2.77 8.37
N ASN A 139 -2.88 2.64 8.80
CA ASN A 139 -2.41 1.80 9.89
C ASN A 139 -1.28 2.53 10.64
N SER A 140 -1.23 2.42 11.97
CA SER A 140 -0.21 3.05 12.82
C SER A 140 0.57 2.06 13.68
N ASN A 141 0.46 0.76 13.38
CA ASN A 141 1.35 -0.25 13.91
C ASN A 141 2.67 -0.22 13.14
N GLY A 142 3.74 -0.74 13.75
CA GLY A 142 4.99 -0.95 13.04
C GLY A 142 4.82 -1.95 11.91
N MET A 143 5.47 -1.68 10.77
CA MET A 143 5.37 -2.53 9.59
C MET A 143 6.69 -2.56 8.81
N ASN A 144 6.85 -3.61 8.00
CA ASN A 144 7.88 -3.66 6.96
C ASN A 144 7.19 -3.62 5.61
N ILE A 145 7.66 -2.76 4.71
CA ILE A 145 7.33 -2.77 3.29
C ILE A 145 8.49 -3.44 2.56
N VAL A 146 8.18 -4.44 1.74
CA VAL A 146 9.18 -5.23 1.02
C VAL A 146 8.93 -5.08 -0.47
N ILE A 147 9.93 -4.60 -1.21
CA ILE A 147 9.85 -4.47 -2.67
C ILE A 147 10.90 -5.39 -3.26
N ASP A 148 10.47 -6.42 -3.99
CA ASP A 148 11.34 -7.43 -4.58
C ASP A 148 10.92 -7.81 -6.00
N ASP A 149 11.89 -8.31 -6.76
CA ASP A 149 11.78 -8.79 -8.15
C ASP A 149 12.18 -10.28 -8.30
N THR A 150 12.40 -11.01 -7.20
CA THR A 150 13.00 -12.36 -7.22
C THR A 150 12.09 -13.41 -7.87
N ALA A 151 10.78 -13.26 -7.73
CA ALA A 151 9.78 -14.18 -8.30
C ALA A 151 8.69 -13.46 -9.10
N GLY A 152 9.03 -12.31 -9.67
CA GLY A 152 8.10 -11.29 -10.16
C GLY A 152 8.23 -10.01 -9.32
N GLN A 153 7.76 -8.88 -9.86
CA GLN A 153 7.83 -7.61 -9.16
C GLN A 153 6.64 -7.45 -8.20
N TYR A 154 6.93 -7.29 -6.91
CA TYR A 154 5.91 -7.15 -5.87
C TYR A 154 6.24 -6.05 -4.86
N LEU A 155 5.18 -5.60 -4.19
CA LEU A 155 5.20 -4.85 -2.93
C LEU A 155 4.34 -5.58 -1.89
#